data_AF-A0A955NYU0-F1
#
_entry.id   AF-A0A955NYU0-F1
#
_cell.length_a   1.000
_cell.length_b   1.000
_cell.length_c   1.000
_cell.angle_alpha   90.00
_cell.angle_beta   90.00
_cell.angle_gamma   90.00
#
_symmetry.space_group_name_H-M   'P 1'
#
loop_
_entity.id
_entity.type
_entity.pdbx_description
1 polymer ?
#
loop_
_entity_poly.entity_id
_entity_poly.type
_entity_poly.pdbx_seq_one_letter_code
_entity_poly.pdbx_strand_id
1 'polypeptide(L)'
;KIVRNDELSAKYPDGIPNIVTVTTKDGKKVSDRLDYAHGHPNNPLADEEIVEKLKRLGGPYLSEERMDSISEFVFDLENQQNLKTLAEMCVWS
;
A
#
# COMPACT_ATOMS: atom_id res chain seq x y z
N LYS A 1 10.69 -22.34 6.91
CA LYS A 1 9.60 -23.28 7.27
C LYS A 1 8.33 -22.47 7.41
N ILE A 2 7.22 -22.93 6.83
CA ILE A 2 5.89 -22.31 7.01
C ILE A 2 5.08 -23.23 7.92
N VAL A 3 4.39 -22.67 8.91
CA VAL A 3 3.58 -23.42 9.87
C VAL A 3 2.25 -22.71 10.04
N ARG A 4 1.14 -23.45 9.93
CA ARG A 4 -0.19 -22.92 10.20
C ARG A 4 -0.35 -22.66 11.69
N ASN A 5 -1.00 -21.57 12.05
CA ASN A 5 -1.32 -21.22 13.42
C ASN A 5 -2.83 -20.97 13.54
N ASP A 6 -3.49 -21.74 14.40
CA ASP A 6 -4.95 -21.71 14.55
C ASP A 6 -5.43 -20.41 15.22
N GLU A 7 -4.65 -19.86 16.17
CA GLU A 7 -4.95 -18.57 16.80
C GLU A 7 -4.90 -17.42 15.79
N LEU A 8 -3.92 -17.44 14.87
CA LEU A 8 -3.82 -16.45 13.79
C LEU A 8 -4.97 -16.61 12.79
N SER A 9 -5.32 -17.86 12.44
CA SER A 9 -6.41 -18.15 11.51
C SER A 9 -7.76 -17.68 12.04
N ALA A 10 -7.99 -17.79 13.35
CA ALA A 10 -9.24 -17.38 14.00
C ALA A 10 -9.49 -15.86 13.97
N LYS A 11 -8.45 -15.05 13.72
CA LYS A 11 -8.58 -13.58 13.61
C LYS A 11 -9.01 -13.10 12.22
N TYR A 12 -9.12 -13.99 11.23
CA TYR A 12 -9.65 -13.64 9.92
C TYR A 12 -11.20 -13.54 9.97
N PRO A 13 -11.84 -12.55 9.32
CA PRO A 13 -11.27 -11.56 8.40
C PRO A 13 -10.82 -10.24 9.06
N ASP A 14 -11.01 -10.07 10.37
CA ASP A 14 -10.71 -8.80 11.05
C ASP A 14 -9.25 -8.34 10.85
N GLY A 15 -8.32 -9.28 10.71
CA GLY A 15 -6.94 -9.02 10.28
C GLY A 15 -6.34 -10.23 9.56
N ILE A 16 -5.10 -10.06 9.09
CA ILE A 16 -4.34 -11.13 8.43
C ILE A 16 -3.01 -11.28 9.18
N PRO A 17 -3.06 -11.81 10.41
CA PRO A 17 -1.91 -11.77 11.28
C PRO A 17 -0.84 -12.78 10.86
N ASN A 18 0.43 -12.37 10.94
CA ASN A 18 1.58 -13.19 10.60
C ASN A 18 2.67 -13.07 11.67
N ILE A 19 3.40 -14.15 11.91
CA ILE A 19 4.61 -14.15 12.75
C ILE A 19 5.79 -14.55 11.88
N VAL A 20 6.81 -13.71 11.84
CA VAL A 20 8.06 -13.98 11.12
C VAL A 20 9.16 -14.20 12.14
N THR A 21 9.85 -15.33 12.04
CA THR A 21 11.01 -15.65 12.89
C THR A 21 12.26 -15.81 12.03
N VAL A 22 13.24 -14.96 12.28
CA VAL A 22 14.57 -15.02 11.66
C VAL A 22 15.53 -15.72 12.61
N THR A 23 16.23 -16.73 12.12
CA THR A 23 17.35 -17.38 12.83
C THR A 23 18.64 -17.03 12.11
N THR A 24 19.58 -16.38 12.79
CA THR A 24 20.90 -16.01 12.24
C THR A 24 21.86 -17.20 12.29
N LYS A 25 22.99 -17.10 11.57
CA LYS A 25 23.97 -18.20 11.44
C LYS A 25 24.63 -18.60 12.76
N ASP A 26 24.74 -17.67 13.70
CA ASP A 26 25.21 -17.89 15.08
C ASP A 26 24.10 -18.43 16.00
N GLY A 27 22.90 -18.71 15.47
CA GLY A 27 21.80 -19.35 16.19
C GLY A 27 20.85 -18.39 16.92
N LYS A 28 21.11 -17.08 16.94
CA LYS A 28 20.20 -16.10 17.54
C LYS A 28 18.86 -16.09 16.77
N LYS A 29 17.75 -16.02 17.52
CA LYS A 29 16.40 -15.91 16.96
C LYS A 29 15.81 -14.55 17.28
N VAL A 30 15.24 -13.91 16.27
CA VAL A 30 14.43 -12.69 16.39
C VAL A 30 13.08 -13.00 15.76
N SER A 31 12.01 -12.64 16.45
CA SER A 31 10.64 -12.88 15.98
C SER A 31 9.84 -11.59 16.08
N ASP A 32 8.99 -11.36 15.09
CA ASP A 32 8.05 -10.24 15.08
C ASP A 32 6.67 -10.72 14.60
N ARG A 33 5.63 -10.05 15.09
CA ARG A 33 4.23 -10.35 14.80
C ARG A 33 3.54 -9.11 14.25
N LEU A 34 2.94 -9.26 13.07
CA LEU A 34 2.17 -8.22 12.41
C LEU A 34 0.72 -8.65 12.29
N ASP A 35 -0.19 -8.02 13.04
CA ASP A 35 -1.62 -8.33 12.98
C ASP A 35 -2.34 -7.60 11.82
N TYR A 36 -1.87 -6.39 11.49
CA TYR A 36 -2.38 -5.56 10.39
C TYR A 36 -1.23 -5.15 9.46
N ALA A 37 -1.28 -5.64 8.22
CA ALA A 37 -0.30 -5.26 7.21
C ALA A 37 -0.30 -3.75 6.96
N HIS A 38 0.84 -3.18 6.57
CA HIS A 38 0.91 -1.78 6.16
C HIS A 38 0.01 -1.53 4.94
N GLY A 39 -0.86 -0.53 5.02
CA GLY A 39 -1.98 -0.29 4.10
C GLY A 39 -3.31 -0.93 4.49
N HIS A 40 -3.40 -1.67 5.60
CA HIS A 40 -4.68 -2.10 6.17
C HIS A 40 -5.45 -0.89 6.75
N PRO A 41 -6.79 -0.87 6.84
CA PRO A 41 -7.52 0.24 7.47
C PRO A 41 -7.06 0.58 8.90
N ASN A 42 -6.64 -0.44 9.67
CA ASN A 42 -6.07 -0.27 11.02
C ASN A 42 -4.56 0.01 11.05
N ASN A 43 -3.89 0.05 9.90
CA ASN A 43 -2.48 0.41 9.73
C ASN A 43 -2.30 1.07 8.35
N PRO A 44 -2.91 2.25 8.12
CA PRO A 44 -3.00 2.86 6.80
C PRO A 44 -1.63 3.36 6.32
N LEU A 45 -1.49 3.46 5.00
CA LEU A 45 -0.37 4.18 4.38
C LEU A 45 -0.52 5.68 4.64
N ALA A 46 0.59 6.38 4.81
CA ALA A 46 0.58 7.84 4.70
C ALA A 46 0.31 8.27 3.24
N ASP A 47 -0.22 9.47 3.05
CA ASP A 47 -0.57 9.99 1.72
C ASP A 47 0.65 10.04 0.81
N GLU A 48 1.82 10.40 1.34
CA GLU A 48 3.08 10.41 0.60
C GLU A 48 3.46 9.00 0.10
N GLU A 49 3.24 7.96 0.91
CA GLU A 49 3.51 6.58 0.51
C GLU A 49 2.54 6.11 -0.59
N ILE A 50 1.30 6.62 -0.59
CA ILE A 50 0.34 6.37 -1.66
C ILE A 50 0.82 7.03 -2.96
N VAL A 51 1.28 8.29 -2.90
CA VAL A 51 1.83 9.02 -4.06
C VAL A 51 3.09 8.35 -4.59
N GLU A 52 4.02 7.95 -3.72
CA GLU A 52 5.22 7.21 -4.11
C GLU A 52 4.87 5.89 -4.81
N LYS A 53 3.86 5.17 -4.29
CA LYS A 53 3.35 3.95 -4.92
C LYS A 53 2.74 4.22 -6.29
N LEU A 54 1.99 5.32 -6.44
CA LEU A 54 1.48 5.76 -7.74
C LEU A 54 2.64 6.01 -8.70
N LYS A 55 3.63 6.83 -8.31
CA LYS A 55 4.80 7.17 -9.13
C LYS A 55 5.55 5.91 -9.58
N ARG A 56 5.76 4.96 -8.66
CA ARG A 56 6.43 3.70 -8.94
C ARG A 56 5.68 2.82 -9.94
N LEU A 57 4.35 2.75 -9.85
CA LEU A 57 3.53 1.89 -10.72
C LEU A 57 3.18 2.56 -12.05
N GLY A 58 3.01 3.88 -12.05
CA GLY A 58 2.63 4.67 -13.23
C GLY A 58 3.81 5.20 -14.05
N GLY A 59 5.01 5.28 -13.47
CA GLY A 59 6.20 5.82 -14.14
C GLY A 59 6.58 5.21 -15.50
N PRO A 60 6.30 3.92 -15.79
CA PRO A 60 6.46 3.38 -17.14
C PRO A 60 5.54 3.99 -18.21
N TYR A 61 4.52 4.74 -17.80
CA TYR A 61 3.40 5.14 -18.66
C TYR A 61 3.11 6.64 -18.66
N LEU A 62 3.39 7.31 -17.55
CA LEU A 62 3.11 8.73 -17.34
C LEU A 62 4.36 9.42 -16.81
N SER A 63 4.54 10.70 -17.17
CA SER A 63 5.57 11.52 -16.56
C SER A 63 5.28 11.77 -15.08
N GLU A 64 6.33 12.05 -14.31
CA GLU A 64 6.19 12.38 -12.89
C GLU A 64 5.26 13.58 -12.67
N GLU A 65 5.45 14.65 -13.43
CA GLU A 65 4.58 15.85 -13.41
C GLU A 65 3.11 15.50 -13.65
N ARG A 66 2.82 14.57 -14.57
CA ARG A 66 1.44 14.16 -14.84
C ARG A 66 0.87 13.36 -13.66
N MET A 67 1.67 12.53 -13.01
CA MET A 67 1.26 11.79 -11.82
C MET A 67 1.07 12.70 -10.59
N ASP A 68 1.85 13.77 -10.48
CA ASP A 68 1.65 14.81 -9.47
C ASP A 68 0.30 15.50 -9.67
N SER A 69 0.00 15.97 -10.89
CA SER A 69 -1.30 16.56 -11.22
C SER A 69 -2.49 15.62 -10.99
N ILE A 70 -2.33 14.32 -11.27
CA ILE A 70 -3.35 13.30 -10.97
C ILE A 70 -3.54 13.18 -9.46
N SER A 71 -2.47 13.13 -8.68
CA SER A 71 -2.53 13.00 -7.22
C SER A 71 -3.25 14.19 -6.61
N GLU A 72 -2.85 15.41 -6.99
CA GLU A 72 -3.48 16.66 -6.55
C GLU A 72 -4.98 16.70 -6.88
N PHE A 73 -5.36 16.34 -8.11
CA PHE A 73 -6.76 16.30 -8.53
C PHE A 73 -7.59 15.31 -7.69
N VAL A 74 -7.03 14.13 -7.41
CA VAL A 74 -7.73 13.06 -6.68
C VAL A 74 -7.83 13.36 -5.18
N PHE A 75 -6.83 14.00 -4.58
CA PHE A 75 -6.91 14.44 -3.19
C PHE A 75 -7.89 15.60 -2.98
N ASP A 76 -8.19 16.38 -4.03
CA ASP A 76 -9.16 17.49 -4.00
C ASP A 76 -10.47 17.15 -4.73
N LEU A 77 -10.82 15.85 -4.79
CA LEU A 77 -11.89 15.35 -5.66
C LEU A 77 -13.26 15.96 -5.35
N GLU A 78 -13.54 16.25 -4.08
CA GLU A 78 -14.80 16.84 -3.61
C GLU A 78 -15.04 18.26 -4.14
N ASN A 79 -13.97 18.96 -4.53
CA ASN A 79 -14.02 20.32 -5.06
C ASN A 79 -13.98 20.36 -6.59
N GLN A 80 -13.83 19.20 -7.25
CA GLN A 80 -13.79 19.12 -8.71
C GLN A 80 -15.20 19.19 -9.32
N GLN A 81 -15.36 20.01 -10.36
CA GLN A 81 -16.66 20.16 -11.02
C GLN A 81 -17.09 18.91 -11.82
N ASN A 82 -16.13 18.19 -12.40
CA ASN A 82 -16.35 16.97 -13.17
C ASN A 82 -15.02 16.22 -13.35
N LEU A 83 -15.10 14.98 -13.87
CA LEU A 83 -13.94 14.07 -14.01
C LEU A 83 -13.23 14.12 -15.37
N LYS A 84 -13.61 15.03 -16.29
CA LYS A 84 -13.05 15.07 -17.65
C LYS A 84 -11.54 15.27 -17.62
N THR A 85 -11.06 16.21 -16.81
CA THR A 85 -9.63 16.51 -16.65
C THR A 85 -8.85 15.29 -16.16
N LEU A 86 -9.36 14.57 -15.16
CA LEU A 86 -8.74 13.34 -14.67
C LEU A 86 -8.64 12.27 -15.76
N ALA A 87 -9.73 12.05 -16.50
CA ALA A 87 -9.76 11.07 -17.58
C ALA A 87 -8.71 11.39 -18.66
N GLU A 88 -8.55 12.66 -19.03
CA GLU A 88 -7.56 13.13 -20.01
C GLU A 88 -6.11 12.90 -19.51
N MET A 89 -5.84 13.14 -18.22
CA MET A 89 -4.52 12.88 -17.63
C MET A 89 -4.16 11.38 -17.57
N CYS A 90 -5.16 10.49 -17.50
CA CYS A 90 -4.92 9.04 -17.43
C CYS A 90 -4.67 8.39 -18.81
N VAL A 91 -4.81 9.10 -19.92
CA VAL A 91 -4.56 8.56 -21.27
C VAL A 91 -3.07 8.56 -21.57
N TRP A 92 -2.59 7.43 -22.11
CA TRP A 92 -1.20 7.30 -22.55
C TRP A 92 -1.12 7.79 -23.99
N SER A 93 -0.21 8.73 -24.24
CA SER A 93 0.04 9.35 -25.54
C SER A 93 1.41 8.95 -26.06
#